data_AF-A0A5J4S3F9-F1
#
_entry.id   AF-A0A5J4S3F9-F1
#
_cell.length_a   1.000
_cell.length_b   1.000
_cell.length_c   1.000
_cell.angle_alpha   90.00
_cell.angle_beta   90.00
_cell.angle_gamma   90.00
#
_symmetry.space_group_name_H-M   'P 1'
#
loop_
_entity.id
_entity.type
_entity.pdbx_description
1 polymer ?
#
loop_
_entity_poly.entity_id
_entity_poly.type
_entity_poly.pdbx_seq_one_letter_code
_entity_poly.pdbx_strand_id
1 'polypeptide(L)'
;MKYSRIIPVLTLVILFASCRTGKSMQSEIRAIRSNLYYELSTPEYLEEIADTIYLNFIDYSNIDYYTTVKKARTIIVPLFIFNYSWEKFNVTLGESSLTQTYREFLTEAFLAESNSSACFNLRENRINAAPDSAYMLDVKILRNRTSSAIELDNVLVFMCLGDYSDFIFNFENYTVIPAVTDLRINVRLTKGKDCLLEKSYRVHHKPDYGGRKSRNSFLANEICINNMTESLSVATKQVVENITEELHGLMLQNLIHRPLP
;
A
#
# COMPACT_ATOMS: atom_id res chain seq x y z
N MET A 1 -4.31 59.66 3.19
CA MET A 1 -4.09 58.44 3.99
C MET A 1 -5.14 57.33 3.69
N LYS A 2 -5.19 56.77 2.46
CA LYS A 2 -6.08 55.64 2.14
C LYS A 2 -5.36 54.30 1.90
N TYR A 3 -4.05 54.32 1.66
CA TYR A 3 -3.24 53.11 1.39
C TYR A 3 -2.79 52.35 2.66
N SER A 4 -2.83 52.97 3.84
CA SER A 4 -2.39 52.35 5.10
C SER A 4 -3.26 51.16 5.53
N ARG A 5 -4.51 51.06 5.05
CA ARG A 5 -5.40 49.91 5.31
C ARG A 5 -5.33 48.81 4.25
N ILE A 6 -4.75 49.07 3.08
CA ILE A 6 -4.62 48.08 2.00
C ILE A 6 -3.41 47.18 2.26
N ILE A 7 -2.31 47.74 2.75
CA ILE A 7 -1.07 47.02 3.08
C ILE A 7 -1.26 45.89 4.12
N PRO A 8 -1.96 46.10 5.26
CA PRO A 8 -2.19 45.01 6.24
C PRO A 8 -3.15 43.93 5.71
N VAL A 9 -4.10 44.30 4.84
CA VAL A 9 -5.01 43.32 4.21
C VAL A 9 -4.26 42.49 3.16
N LEU A 10 -3.38 43.10 2.39
CA LEU A 10 -2.55 42.41 1.39
C LEU A 10 -1.54 41.45 2.06
N THR A 11 -0.92 41.85 3.17
CA THR A 11 -0.05 40.96 3.97
C THR A 11 -0.82 39.82 4.63
N LEU A 12 -2.07 40.06 5.07
CA LEU A 12 -2.95 39.01 5.58
C LEU A 12 -3.32 38.00 4.49
N VAL A 13 -3.64 38.46 3.27
CA VAL A 13 -3.98 37.59 2.12
C VAL A 13 -2.76 36.76 1.67
N ILE A 14 -1.56 37.33 1.70
CA ILE A 14 -0.31 36.64 1.36
C ILE A 14 0.03 35.53 2.37
N LEU A 15 -0.30 35.71 3.66
CA LEU A 15 -0.12 34.68 4.70
C LEU A 15 -1.03 33.46 4.52
N PHE A 16 -2.13 33.59 3.77
CA PHE A 16 -3.10 32.51 3.53
C PHE A 16 -3.03 31.90 2.12
N ALA A 17 -2.10 32.35 1.26
CA ALA A 17 -2.17 32.09 -0.19
C ALA A 17 -1.71 30.70 -0.67
N SER A 18 -1.02 29.87 0.13
CA SER A 18 -0.50 28.57 -0.36
C SER A 18 -0.64 27.40 0.61
N CYS A 19 -1.65 27.40 1.49
CA CYS A 19 -1.94 26.24 2.32
C CYS A 19 -2.60 25.13 1.49
N ARG A 20 -1.79 24.16 1.03
CA ARG A 20 -2.34 23.01 0.33
C ARG A 20 -3.21 22.21 1.29
N THR A 21 -4.36 21.75 0.79
CA THR A 21 -5.29 20.96 1.60
C THR A 21 -5.12 19.48 1.29
N GLY A 22 -5.40 18.63 2.29
CA GLY A 22 -5.39 17.18 2.09
C GLY A 22 -6.37 16.74 0.99
N LYS A 23 -7.51 17.43 0.84
CA LYS A 23 -8.50 17.16 -0.22
C LYS A 23 -7.95 17.43 -1.62
N SER A 24 -7.21 18.52 -1.81
CA SER A 24 -6.56 18.83 -3.09
C SER A 24 -5.54 17.75 -3.46
N MET A 25 -4.65 17.37 -2.52
CA MET A 25 -3.68 16.30 -2.76
C MET A 25 -4.36 14.94 -2.99
N GLN A 26 -5.44 14.63 -2.26
CA GLN A 26 -6.22 13.41 -2.49
C GLN A 26 -6.85 13.40 -3.89
N SER A 27 -7.30 14.54 -4.39
CA SER A 27 -7.86 14.64 -5.74
C SER A 27 -6.82 14.34 -6.82
N GLU A 28 -5.57 14.77 -6.64
CA GLU A 28 -4.48 14.44 -7.56
C GLU A 28 -4.11 12.96 -7.51
N ILE A 29 -4.05 12.37 -6.30
CA ILE A 29 -3.74 10.95 -6.11
C ILE A 29 -4.80 10.05 -6.76
N ARG A 30 -6.07 10.47 -6.83
CA ARG A 30 -7.14 9.66 -7.46
C ARG A 30 -6.89 9.34 -8.93
N ALA A 31 -6.12 10.17 -9.64
CA ALA A 31 -5.78 9.93 -11.04
C ALA A 31 -4.64 8.90 -11.20
N ILE A 32 -3.96 8.55 -10.11
CA ILE A 32 -2.78 7.69 -10.12
C ILE A 32 -3.19 6.27 -9.77
N ARG A 33 -2.82 5.34 -10.64
CA ARG A 33 -2.93 3.91 -10.40
C ARG A 33 -1.56 3.26 -10.51
N SER A 34 -1.30 2.30 -9.65
CA SER A 34 -0.05 1.56 -9.65
C SER A 34 -0.32 0.06 -9.56
N ASN A 35 0.57 -0.71 -10.18
CA ASN A 35 0.47 -2.17 -10.22
C ASN A 35 1.07 -2.77 -8.95
N LEU A 36 0.45 -3.84 -8.48
CA LEU A 36 1.10 -4.78 -7.58
C LEU A 36 1.88 -5.79 -8.41
N TYR A 37 2.96 -6.33 -7.85
CA TYR A 37 3.77 -7.34 -8.53
C TYR A 37 4.12 -8.46 -7.58
N TYR A 38 4.22 -9.67 -8.11
CA TYR A 38 4.65 -10.85 -7.36
C TYR A 38 5.82 -11.47 -8.10
N GLU A 39 6.96 -11.60 -7.42
CA GLU A 39 8.16 -12.20 -7.98
C GLU A 39 8.42 -13.54 -7.27
N LEU A 40 8.27 -14.63 -8.01
CA LEU A 40 8.62 -15.98 -7.56
C LEU A 40 10.13 -16.08 -7.33
N SER A 41 10.55 -16.33 -6.09
CA SER A 41 11.96 -16.57 -5.74
C SER A 41 12.22 -17.86 -5.00
N THR A 42 11.16 -18.58 -4.65
CA THR A 42 11.23 -19.90 -4.01
C THR A 42 11.63 -20.97 -5.03
N PRO A 43 12.36 -22.02 -4.60
CA PRO A 43 12.74 -23.11 -5.49
C PRO A 43 11.51 -23.90 -5.95
N GLU A 44 11.54 -24.36 -7.19
CA GLU A 44 10.47 -25.17 -7.78
C GLU A 44 10.44 -26.58 -7.17
N TYR A 45 9.25 -27.09 -6.88
CA TYR A 45 9.04 -28.45 -6.42
C TYR A 45 8.97 -29.40 -7.63
N LEU A 46 9.88 -30.38 -7.68
CA LEU A 46 10.05 -31.25 -8.85
C LEU A 46 9.42 -32.65 -8.71
N GLU A 47 8.88 -32.99 -7.54
CA GLU A 47 8.31 -34.33 -7.33
C GLU A 47 6.84 -34.41 -7.74
N GLU A 48 6.29 -35.63 -7.76
CA GLU A 48 4.91 -35.86 -8.15
C GLU A 48 3.92 -35.29 -7.13
N ILE A 49 3.00 -34.46 -7.61
CA ILE A 49 2.01 -33.79 -6.78
C ILE A 49 0.71 -34.62 -6.75
N ALA A 50 0.43 -35.27 -5.63
CA ALA A 50 -0.76 -36.12 -5.47
C ALA A 50 -1.98 -35.38 -4.91
N ASP A 51 -1.78 -34.33 -4.12
CA ASP A 51 -2.85 -33.66 -3.39
C ASP A 51 -3.25 -32.32 -4.02
N THR A 52 -4.53 -31.98 -3.89
CA THR A 52 -5.09 -30.71 -4.34
C THR A 52 -5.79 -30.01 -3.19
N ILE A 53 -5.46 -28.73 -3.00
CA ILE A 53 -6.12 -27.81 -2.08
C ILE A 53 -6.96 -26.84 -2.90
N TYR A 54 -8.19 -26.59 -2.46
CA TYR A 54 -9.09 -25.64 -3.09
C TYR A 54 -9.13 -24.35 -2.28
N LEU A 55 -8.81 -23.23 -2.92
CA LEU A 55 -8.89 -21.90 -2.35
C LEU A 55 -10.32 -21.38 -2.50
N ASN A 56 -10.98 -21.14 -1.37
CA ASN A 56 -12.26 -20.46 -1.33
C ASN A 56 -12.09 -18.96 -1.60
N PHE A 57 -13.21 -18.31 -1.91
CA PHE A 57 -13.23 -16.87 -2.13
C PHE A 57 -12.66 -16.12 -0.92
N ILE A 58 -11.59 -15.36 -1.13
CA ILE A 58 -10.90 -14.63 -0.06
C ILE A 58 -11.81 -13.54 0.50
N ASP A 59 -12.06 -13.57 1.82
CA ASP A 59 -12.82 -12.53 2.51
C ASP A 59 -11.97 -11.25 2.62
N TYR A 60 -12.40 -10.21 1.90
CA TYR A 60 -11.72 -8.92 1.78
C TYR A 60 -12.51 -7.76 2.43
N SER A 61 -13.46 -8.07 3.31
CA SER A 61 -14.34 -7.09 3.96
C SER A 61 -13.62 -5.96 4.72
N ASN A 62 -12.36 -6.13 5.10
CA ASN A 62 -11.56 -5.16 5.87
C ASN A 62 -10.58 -4.33 5.01
N ILE A 63 -10.80 -4.24 3.70
CA ILE A 63 -9.98 -3.41 2.80
C ILE A 63 -10.65 -2.06 2.59
N ASP A 64 -9.89 -0.99 2.80
CA ASP A 64 -10.33 0.36 2.46
C ASP A 64 -10.32 0.55 0.94
N TYR A 65 -11.47 0.90 0.37
CA TYR A 65 -11.57 1.14 -1.06
C TYR A 65 -10.85 2.43 -1.49
N TYR A 66 -11.01 3.53 -0.73
CA TYR A 66 -10.49 4.83 -1.14
C TYR A 66 -9.10 5.11 -0.54
N THR A 67 -8.18 5.55 -1.38
CA THR A 67 -6.92 6.16 -0.90
C THR A 67 -7.24 7.48 -0.20
N THR A 68 -6.75 7.63 1.03
CA THR A 68 -7.03 8.81 1.87
C THR A 68 -5.78 9.62 2.14
N VAL A 69 -5.93 10.95 2.16
CA VAL A 69 -4.86 11.88 2.52
C VAL A 69 -5.31 12.72 3.69
N LYS A 70 -4.53 12.70 4.78
CA LYS A 70 -4.77 13.49 5.98
C LYS A 70 -3.62 14.44 6.22
N LYS A 71 -3.91 15.74 6.27
CA LYS A 71 -2.93 16.75 6.67
C LYS A 71 -2.63 16.56 8.16
N ALA A 72 -1.37 16.25 8.48
CA ALA A 72 -0.94 15.88 9.81
C ALA A 72 -0.32 17.07 10.56
N ARG A 73 0.45 17.91 9.87
CA ARG A 73 1.15 19.05 10.48
C ARG A 73 1.33 20.18 9.48
N THR A 74 1.27 21.41 9.99
CA THR A 74 1.62 22.63 9.26
C THR A 74 2.45 23.51 10.18
N ILE A 75 3.56 24.02 9.67
CA ILE A 75 4.40 25.03 10.31
C ILE A 75 4.55 26.16 9.31
N ILE A 76 4.33 27.40 9.74
CA ILE A 76 4.53 28.59 8.92
C ILE A 76 5.46 29.51 9.70
N VAL A 77 6.56 29.89 9.07
CA VAL A 77 7.53 30.86 9.59
C VAL A 77 7.45 32.09 8.71
N PRO A 78 6.72 33.13 9.15
CA PRO A 78 6.62 34.36 8.39
C PRO A 78 7.90 35.17 8.57
N LEU A 79 8.58 35.50 7.47
CA LEU A 79 9.72 36.43 7.51
C LEU A 79 9.45 37.57 6.52
N PHE A 80 9.94 38.75 6.86
CA PHE A 80 9.60 40.01 6.18
C PHE A 80 9.83 40.01 4.66
N ILE A 81 10.73 39.15 4.16
CA ILE A 81 11.12 39.05 2.73
C ILE A 81 10.85 37.65 2.16
N PHE A 82 10.75 36.62 3.02
CA PHE A 82 10.49 35.24 2.57
C PHE A 82 9.62 34.49 3.58
N ASN A 83 8.51 33.91 3.14
CA ASN A 83 7.70 33.03 3.98
C ASN A 83 8.13 31.59 3.74
N TYR A 84 8.39 30.86 4.83
CA TYR A 84 8.63 29.42 4.78
C TYR A 84 7.43 28.69 5.36
N SER A 85 6.97 27.65 4.67
CA SER A 85 5.94 26.77 5.18
C SER A 85 6.35 25.31 4.99
N TRP A 86 6.04 24.52 6.00
CA TRP A 86 6.26 23.09 6.00
C TRP A 86 4.96 22.37 6.31
N GLU A 87 4.55 21.47 5.43
CA GLU A 87 3.30 20.72 5.55
C GLU A 87 3.56 19.23 5.45
N LYS A 88 2.92 18.44 6.31
CA LYS A 88 3.01 16.97 6.26
C LYS A 88 1.65 16.38 5.94
N PHE A 89 1.60 15.52 4.94
CA PHE A 89 0.42 14.80 4.51
C PHE A 89 0.63 13.31 4.67
N ASN A 90 -0.18 12.65 5.50
CA ASN A 90 -0.18 11.21 5.63
C ASN A 90 -1.11 10.62 4.56
N VAL A 91 -0.60 9.66 3.79
CA VAL A 91 -1.34 8.95 2.75
C VAL A 91 -1.58 7.53 3.23
N THR A 92 -2.81 7.04 3.15
CA THR A 92 -3.14 5.62 3.36
C THR A 92 -3.68 5.05 2.06
N LEU A 93 -3.05 4.00 1.57
CA LEU A 93 -3.39 3.35 0.31
C LEU A 93 -4.76 2.68 0.42
N GLY A 94 -5.61 2.91 -0.57
CA GLY A 94 -6.84 2.15 -0.77
C GLY A 94 -6.85 1.50 -2.15
N GLU A 95 -7.75 0.55 -2.33
CA GLU A 95 -7.85 -0.27 -3.54
C GLU A 95 -8.08 0.55 -4.83
N SER A 96 -8.70 1.73 -4.73
CA SER A 96 -8.94 2.65 -5.86
C SER A 96 -7.68 3.14 -6.57
N SER A 97 -6.52 3.08 -5.90
CA SER A 97 -5.21 3.43 -6.48
C SER A 97 -4.44 2.23 -7.01
N LEU A 98 -5.04 1.05 -6.97
CA LEU A 98 -4.52 -0.17 -7.59
C LEU A 98 -5.13 -0.35 -8.98
N THR A 99 -4.41 -1.02 -9.87
CA THR A 99 -4.92 -1.39 -11.19
C THR A 99 -5.85 -2.60 -11.16
N GLN A 100 -5.61 -3.52 -10.24
CA GLN A 100 -6.44 -4.71 -9.95
C GLN A 100 -6.85 -4.74 -8.47
N THR A 101 -7.88 -5.53 -8.14
CA THR A 101 -8.28 -5.69 -6.74
C THR A 101 -7.19 -6.40 -5.95
N TYR A 102 -7.00 -6.03 -4.68
CA TYR A 102 -5.98 -6.69 -3.86
C TYR A 102 -6.30 -8.17 -3.66
N ARG A 103 -7.59 -8.52 -3.64
CA ARG A 103 -8.07 -9.90 -3.59
C ARG A 103 -7.62 -10.72 -4.79
N GLU A 104 -7.79 -10.20 -6.00
CA GLU A 104 -7.37 -10.88 -7.23
C GLU A 104 -5.86 -11.06 -7.24
N PHE A 105 -5.11 -10.00 -6.93
CA PHE A 105 -3.65 -10.08 -6.78
C PHE A 105 -3.21 -11.15 -5.77
N LEU A 106 -3.83 -11.18 -4.59
CA LEU A 106 -3.50 -12.16 -3.56
C LEU A 106 -3.83 -13.59 -4.01
N THR A 107 -4.94 -13.79 -4.73
CA THR A 107 -5.33 -15.08 -5.29
C THR A 107 -4.31 -15.56 -6.32
N GLU A 108 -3.91 -14.70 -7.26
CA GLU A 108 -2.89 -14.98 -8.26
C GLU A 108 -1.54 -15.30 -7.62
N ALA A 109 -1.14 -14.53 -6.60
CA ALA A 109 0.08 -14.77 -5.82
C ALA A 109 0.07 -16.16 -5.15
N PHE A 110 -1.03 -16.53 -4.49
CA PHE A 110 -1.16 -17.86 -3.88
C PHE A 110 -1.09 -18.99 -4.90
N LEU A 111 -1.76 -18.85 -6.05
CA LEU A 111 -1.73 -19.85 -7.11
C LEU A 111 -0.34 -19.99 -7.73
N ALA A 112 0.33 -18.87 -7.99
CA ALA A 112 1.67 -18.86 -8.55
C ALA A 112 2.67 -19.52 -7.60
N GLU A 113 2.64 -19.15 -6.33
CA GLU A 113 3.54 -19.69 -5.31
C GLU A 113 3.27 -21.18 -5.07
N SER A 114 2.01 -21.54 -4.77
CA SER A 114 1.69 -22.93 -4.39
C SER A 114 1.92 -23.92 -5.52
N ASN A 115 1.58 -23.56 -6.76
CA ASN A 115 1.76 -24.48 -7.90
C ASN A 115 3.20 -24.53 -8.42
N SER A 116 4.10 -23.69 -7.88
CA SER A 116 5.52 -23.70 -8.23
C SER A 116 6.36 -24.36 -7.13
N SER A 117 6.19 -23.97 -5.87
CA SER A 117 7.09 -24.35 -4.78
C SER A 117 6.52 -25.40 -3.81
N ALA A 118 5.23 -25.73 -3.89
CA ALA A 118 4.58 -26.62 -2.93
C ALA A 118 4.37 -28.07 -3.43
N CYS A 119 4.20 -29.00 -2.50
CA CYS A 119 3.93 -30.41 -2.78
C CYS A 119 2.43 -30.69 -3.03
N PHE A 120 1.66 -29.65 -3.34
CA PHE A 120 0.21 -29.71 -3.57
C PHE A 120 -0.17 -28.74 -4.68
N ASN A 121 -1.23 -29.06 -5.42
CA ASN A 121 -1.80 -28.14 -6.39
C ASN A 121 -2.85 -27.26 -5.70
N LEU A 122 -2.77 -25.95 -5.87
CA LEU A 122 -3.80 -25.02 -5.43
C LEU A 122 -4.73 -24.68 -6.60
N ARG A 123 -6.05 -24.85 -6.40
CA ARG A 123 -7.08 -24.50 -7.38
C ARG A 123 -8.11 -23.56 -6.79
N GLU A 124 -8.56 -22.58 -7.56
CA GLU A 124 -9.67 -21.74 -7.14
C GLU A 124 -11.00 -22.50 -7.13
N ASN A 125 -11.78 -22.36 -6.06
CA ASN A 125 -13.12 -22.91 -5.95
C ASN A 125 -14.18 -21.95 -6.51
N ARG A 126 -14.14 -21.65 -7.82
CA ARG A 126 -15.03 -20.64 -8.43
C ARG A 126 -16.52 -20.98 -8.42
N ILE A 127 -16.88 -22.27 -8.36
CA ILE A 127 -18.26 -22.77 -8.55
C ILE A 127 -18.73 -23.60 -7.33
N ASN A 128 -17.98 -23.60 -6.21
CA ASN A 128 -18.21 -24.55 -5.11
C ASN A 128 -18.27 -26.01 -5.60
N ALA A 129 -17.53 -26.33 -6.66
CA ALA A 129 -17.54 -27.64 -7.31
C ALA A 129 -16.51 -28.59 -6.69
N ALA A 130 -15.88 -28.19 -5.60
CA ALA A 130 -14.90 -29.02 -4.92
C ALA A 130 -15.58 -30.22 -4.23
N PRO A 131 -14.96 -31.41 -4.24
CA PRO A 131 -15.47 -32.58 -3.52
C PRO A 131 -15.54 -32.33 -2.00
N ASP A 132 -16.55 -32.88 -1.32
CA ASP A 132 -16.73 -32.76 0.14
C ASP A 132 -15.54 -33.30 0.97
N SER A 133 -14.74 -34.19 0.37
CA SER A 133 -13.54 -34.79 0.98
C SER A 133 -12.24 -34.05 0.68
N ALA A 134 -12.28 -32.98 -0.13
CA ALA A 134 -11.11 -32.21 -0.52
C ALA A 134 -10.66 -31.22 0.57
N TYR A 135 -9.41 -30.80 0.48
CA TYR A 135 -8.85 -29.78 1.37
C TYR A 135 -9.35 -28.40 0.96
N MET A 136 -10.06 -27.72 1.85
CA MET A 136 -10.56 -26.36 1.65
C MET A 136 -9.69 -25.36 2.41
N LEU A 137 -9.23 -24.33 1.70
CA LEU A 137 -8.45 -23.23 2.25
C LEU A 137 -9.30 -21.97 2.27
N ASP A 138 -9.65 -21.52 3.47
CA ASP A 138 -10.31 -20.25 3.71
C ASP A 138 -9.27 -19.20 4.09
N VAL A 139 -9.26 -18.08 3.35
CA VAL A 139 -8.36 -16.96 3.60
C VAL A 139 -9.18 -15.73 3.89
N LYS A 140 -8.88 -15.07 5.01
CA LYS A 140 -9.53 -13.83 5.42
C LYS A 140 -8.51 -12.73 5.68
N ILE A 141 -8.70 -11.59 5.03
CA ILE A 141 -7.86 -10.40 5.22
C ILE A 141 -8.37 -9.68 6.47
N LEU A 142 -7.61 -9.75 7.55
CA LEU A 142 -7.94 -9.08 8.81
C LEU A 142 -7.52 -7.62 8.81
N ARG A 143 -6.37 -7.32 8.20
CA ARG A 143 -5.83 -5.97 8.09
C ARG A 143 -4.95 -5.87 6.86
N ASN A 144 -5.22 -4.91 6.00
CA ASN A 144 -4.33 -4.51 4.92
C ASN A 144 -4.18 -2.99 5.01
N ARG A 145 -3.08 -2.53 5.63
CA ARG A 145 -2.84 -1.10 5.77
C ARG A 145 -1.44 -0.75 5.33
N THR A 146 -1.36 -0.02 4.23
CA THR A 146 -0.13 0.61 3.76
C THR A 146 -0.24 2.12 3.89
N SER A 147 0.76 2.73 4.52
CA SER A 147 0.78 4.17 4.74
C SER A 147 2.13 4.77 4.40
N SER A 148 2.09 5.96 3.82
CA SER A 148 3.25 6.78 3.51
C SER A 148 2.99 8.22 3.94
N ALA A 149 3.97 9.11 3.79
CA ALA A 149 3.77 10.53 3.99
C ALA A 149 4.51 11.36 2.94
N ILE A 150 3.95 12.53 2.63
CA ILE A 150 4.56 13.53 1.77
C ILE A 150 4.78 14.78 2.62
N GLU A 151 6.02 15.23 2.67
CA GLU A 151 6.42 16.47 3.33
C GLU A 151 6.63 17.52 2.23
N LEU A 152 5.92 18.64 2.34
CA LEU A 152 5.98 19.77 1.43
C LEU A 152 6.71 20.91 2.13
N ASP A 153 7.88 21.25 1.61
CA ASP A 153 8.63 22.45 1.92
C ASP A 153 8.28 23.50 0.86
N ASN A 154 7.64 24.58 1.29
CA ASN A 154 7.35 25.70 0.39
C ASN A 154 8.04 26.98 0.87
N VAL A 155 8.84 27.58 0.00
CA VAL A 155 9.49 28.88 0.20
C VAL A 155 8.87 29.89 -0.76
N LEU A 156 8.23 30.91 -0.22
CA LEU A 156 7.76 32.07 -0.95
C LEU A 156 8.73 33.23 -0.73
N VAL A 157 9.36 33.74 -1.79
CA VAL A 157 10.25 34.91 -1.73
C VAL A 157 9.56 36.09 -2.37
N PHE A 158 9.48 37.20 -1.63
CA PHE A 158 8.97 38.49 -2.11
C PHE A 158 10.16 39.38 -2.43
N MET A 159 10.31 39.76 -3.70
CA MET A 159 11.32 40.72 -4.12
C MET A 159 10.63 41.94 -4.71
N CYS A 160 10.75 43.07 -4.02
CA CYS A 160 10.27 44.37 -4.48
C CYS A 160 11.47 45.10 -5.11
N LEU A 161 11.61 44.98 -6.43
CA LEU A 161 12.57 45.77 -7.20
C LEU A 161 11.83 47.07 -7.54
N GLY A 162 12.33 48.21 -7.03
CA GLY A 162 11.71 49.52 -7.22
C GLY A 162 11.27 49.77 -8.67
N ASP A 163 10.20 50.56 -8.81
CA ASP A 163 9.39 50.82 -10.02
C ASP A 163 8.29 49.79 -10.35
N TYR A 164 7.38 49.55 -9.38
CA TYR A 164 6.10 48.85 -9.56
C TYR A 164 6.17 47.38 -10.01
N SER A 165 7.35 46.75 -10.01
CA SER A 165 7.52 45.33 -10.30
C SER A 165 7.74 44.52 -9.02
N ASP A 166 6.68 43.87 -8.54
CA ASP A 166 6.78 42.84 -7.49
C ASP A 166 6.99 41.46 -8.15
N PHE A 167 8.01 40.73 -7.71
CA PHE A 167 8.21 39.32 -8.09
C PHE A 167 7.96 38.41 -6.89
N ILE A 168 7.12 37.39 -7.10
CA ILE A 168 6.87 36.32 -6.14
C ILE A 168 7.51 35.04 -6.70
N PHE A 169 8.52 34.52 -6.03
CA PHE A 169 9.07 33.20 -6.34
C PHE A 169 8.48 32.16 -5.37
N ASN A 170 7.92 31.07 -5.90
CA ASN A 170 7.37 29.95 -5.13
C ASN A 170 8.24 28.71 -5.39
N PHE A 171 8.92 28.21 -4.36
CA PHE A 171 9.74 27.02 -4.45
C PHE A 171 9.13 25.91 -3.62
N GLU A 172 8.49 24.95 -4.29
CA GLU A 172 7.92 23.76 -3.67
C GLU A 172 8.87 22.58 -3.81
N ASN A 173 9.25 21.99 -2.67
CA ASN A 173 9.97 20.74 -2.63
C ASN A 173 9.15 19.71 -1.86
N TYR A 174 9.01 18.53 -2.46
CA TYR A 174 8.27 17.41 -1.93
C TYR A 174 9.26 16.34 -1.50
N THR A 175 9.17 15.88 -0.27
CA THR A 175 9.91 14.73 0.24
C THR A 175 8.92 13.61 0.55
N VAL A 176 9.02 12.51 -0.19
CA VAL A 176 8.20 11.31 0.02
C VAL A 176 8.89 10.44 1.05
N ILE A 177 8.23 10.22 2.18
CA ILE A 177 8.65 9.33 3.25
C ILE A 177 8.44 7.86 2.80
N PRO A 178 9.30 6.92 3.20
CA PRO A 178 9.13 5.51 2.85
C PRO A 178 7.79 4.95 3.34
N ALA A 179 7.18 4.09 2.52
CA ALA A 179 5.90 3.45 2.82
C ALA A 179 6.06 2.33 3.84
N VAL A 180 5.10 2.17 4.75
CA VAL A 180 5.07 1.10 5.75
C VAL A 180 3.80 0.29 5.55
N THR A 181 3.94 -1.03 5.50
CA THR A 181 2.82 -1.96 5.33
C THR A 181 2.65 -2.82 6.58
N ASP A 182 1.41 -2.91 7.09
CA ASP A 182 0.99 -3.83 8.15
C ASP A 182 -0.11 -4.72 7.58
N LEU A 183 0.27 -5.95 7.23
CA LEU A 183 -0.59 -6.96 6.62
C LEU A 183 -0.88 -8.06 7.64
N ARG A 184 -2.15 -8.41 7.79
CA ARG A 184 -2.60 -9.51 8.63
C ARG A 184 -3.64 -10.35 7.90
N ILE A 185 -3.31 -11.62 7.73
CA ILE A 185 -4.16 -12.60 7.05
C ILE A 185 -4.44 -13.73 8.03
N ASN A 186 -5.69 -14.20 8.07
CA ASN A 186 -6.06 -15.43 8.74
C ASN A 186 -6.26 -16.52 7.70
N VAL A 187 -5.71 -17.68 7.96
CA VAL A 187 -5.82 -18.85 7.09
C VAL A 187 -6.41 -19.98 7.90
N ARG A 188 -7.37 -20.67 7.30
CA ARG A 188 -7.98 -21.87 7.85
C ARG A 188 -8.00 -22.97 6.80
N LEU A 189 -7.34 -24.09 7.10
CA LEU A 189 -7.36 -25.30 6.28
C LEU A 189 -8.30 -26.32 6.92
N THR A 190 -9.25 -26.81 6.15
CA THR A 190 -10.19 -27.84 6.60
C THR A 190 -10.23 -29.01 5.63
N LYS A 191 -10.59 -30.18 6.13
CA LYS A 191 -10.88 -31.38 5.32
C LYS A 191 -12.18 -31.98 5.84
N GLY A 192 -13.27 -31.83 5.10
CA GLY A 192 -14.60 -32.20 5.59
C GLY A 192 -14.97 -31.41 6.86
N LYS A 193 -15.05 -32.11 8.01
CA LYS A 193 -15.38 -31.48 9.31
C LYS A 193 -14.16 -31.13 10.16
N ASP A 194 -12.98 -31.64 9.79
CA ASP A 194 -11.78 -31.50 10.59
C ASP A 194 -11.02 -30.23 10.21
N CYS A 195 -10.65 -29.44 11.21
CA CYS A 195 -9.82 -28.25 11.05
C CYS A 195 -8.36 -28.65 11.25
N LEU A 196 -7.56 -28.57 10.19
CA LEU A 196 -6.17 -29.00 10.18
C LEU A 196 -5.22 -27.85 10.55
N LEU A 197 -5.56 -26.64 10.15
CA LEU A 197 -4.79 -25.43 10.46
C LEU A 197 -5.76 -24.27 10.64
N GLU A 198 -5.57 -23.47 11.69
CA GLU A 198 -6.17 -22.15 11.80
C GLU A 198 -5.12 -21.22 12.42
N LYS A 199 -4.64 -20.25 11.64
CA LYS A 199 -3.54 -19.39 12.06
C LYS A 199 -3.60 -18.01 11.42
N SER A 200 -3.23 -17.00 12.21
CA SER A 200 -3.08 -15.63 11.73
C SER A 200 -1.61 -15.29 11.48
N TYR A 201 -1.32 -14.89 10.25
CA TYR A 201 -0.02 -14.42 9.78
C TYR A 201 -0.01 -12.90 9.82
N ARG A 202 1.08 -12.33 10.33
CA ARG A 202 1.29 -10.89 10.37
C ARG A 202 2.65 -10.56 9.80
N VAL A 203 2.67 -9.63 8.85
CA VAL A 203 3.90 -9.07 8.29
C VAL A 203 3.87 -7.56 8.46
N HIS A 204 4.95 -7.05 9.03
CA HIS A 204 5.21 -5.62 9.11
C HIS A 204 6.43 -5.32 8.24
N HIS A 205 6.20 -4.69 7.11
CA HIS A 205 7.27 -4.32 6.19
C HIS A 205 7.53 -2.82 6.26
N LYS A 206 8.78 -2.49 6.59
CA LYS A 206 9.32 -1.13 6.55
C LYS A 206 10.59 -1.16 5.69
N PRO A 207 10.58 -0.53 4.50
CA PRO A 207 11.73 -0.49 3.63
C PRO A 207 12.86 0.35 4.23
N ASP A 208 14.08 -0.05 3.93
CA ASP A 208 15.31 0.59 4.40
C ASP A 208 15.92 1.47 3.30
N TYR A 209 15.20 2.53 2.91
CA TYR A 209 15.74 3.55 2.01
C TYR A 209 15.32 4.95 2.46
N GLY A 210 16.16 5.95 2.15
CA GLY A 210 15.89 7.35 2.43
C GLY A 210 14.78 7.91 1.54
N GLY A 211 13.95 8.80 2.08
CA GLY A 211 12.84 9.40 1.34
C GLY A 211 13.27 10.05 0.01
N ARG A 212 12.39 10.02 -0.99
CA ARG A 212 12.67 10.55 -2.34
C ARG A 212 12.23 12.01 -2.45
N LYS A 213 13.08 12.87 -3.02
CA LYS A 213 12.77 14.29 -3.25
C LYS A 213 12.25 14.51 -4.66
N SER A 214 11.25 15.38 -4.80
CA SER A 214 10.68 15.83 -6.07
C SER A 214 10.37 17.33 -6.01
N ARG A 215 10.46 18.02 -7.15
CA ARG A 215 10.01 19.41 -7.31
C ARG A 215 8.62 19.52 -7.92
N ASN A 216 8.05 18.39 -8.34
CA ASN A 216 6.73 18.32 -8.97
C ASN A 216 5.78 17.53 -8.06
N SER A 217 4.64 18.14 -7.74
CA SER A 217 3.55 17.55 -6.98
C SER A 217 3.08 16.22 -7.55
N PHE A 218 2.79 16.18 -8.85
CA PHE A 218 2.26 14.98 -9.51
C PHE A 218 3.25 13.82 -9.41
N LEU A 219 4.53 14.10 -9.70
CA LEU A 219 5.61 13.12 -9.58
C LEU A 219 5.80 12.65 -8.13
N ALA A 220 5.67 13.55 -7.14
CA ALA A 220 5.76 13.19 -5.73
C ALA A 220 4.61 12.25 -5.31
N ASN A 221 3.40 12.53 -5.77
CA ASN A 221 2.23 11.68 -5.55
C ASN A 221 2.40 10.32 -6.23
N GLU A 222 2.93 10.28 -7.45
CA GLU A 222 3.20 9.04 -8.19
C GLU A 222 4.26 8.19 -7.47
N ILE A 223 5.39 8.79 -7.07
CA ILE A 223 6.41 8.13 -6.27
C ILE A 223 5.82 7.60 -4.97
N CYS A 224 4.96 8.37 -4.29
CA CYS A 224 4.31 7.93 -3.06
C CYS A 224 3.44 6.69 -3.26
N ILE A 225 2.61 6.68 -4.30
CA ILE A 225 1.74 5.53 -4.61
C ILE A 225 2.58 4.31 -5.03
N ASN A 226 3.57 4.48 -5.89
CA ASN A 226 4.47 3.40 -6.32
C ASN A 226 5.26 2.80 -5.15
N ASN A 227 5.78 3.62 -4.24
CA ASN A 227 6.47 3.14 -3.05
C ASN A 227 5.52 2.34 -2.12
N MET A 228 4.25 2.74 -2.05
CA MET A 228 3.24 2.01 -1.27
C MET A 228 2.87 0.67 -1.92
N THR A 229 2.66 0.63 -3.24
CA THR A 229 2.38 -0.64 -3.94
C THR A 229 3.57 -1.59 -3.91
N GLU A 230 4.79 -1.08 -3.99
CA GLU A 230 6.03 -1.85 -3.80
C GLU A 230 6.09 -2.45 -2.40
N SER A 231 5.88 -1.64 -1.36
CA SER A 231 5.86 -2.08 0.03
C SER A 231 4.78 -3.15 0.29
N LEU A 232 3.59 -2.99 -0.31
CA LEU A 232 2.50 -3.96 -0.20
C LEU A 232 2.81 -5.26 -0.96
N SER A 233 3.45 -5.17 -2.13
CA SER A 233 3.88 -6.31 -2.93
C SER A 233 4.88 -7.18 -2.15
N VAL A 234 5.90 -6.56 -1.55
CA VAL A 234 6.89 -7.26 -0.71
C VAL A 234 6.23 -7.89 0.52
N ALA A 235 5.37 -7.16 1.22
CA ALA A 235 4.67 -7.71 2.39
C ALA A 235 3.75 -8.90 2.01
N THR A 236 3.10 -8.82 0.85
CA THR A 236 2.24 -9.89 0.34
C THR A 236 3.06 -11.13 -0.01
N LYS A 237 4.18 -10.95 -0.72
CA LYS A 237 5.13 -12.03 -1.01
C LYS A 237 5.54 -12.77 0.26
N GLN A 238 6.01 -12.04 1.26
CA GLN A 238 6.42 -12.64 2.55
C GLN A 238 5.28 -13.41 3.24
N VAL A 239 4.04 -12.91 3.21
CA VAL A 239 2.91 -13.62 3.82
C VAL A 239 2.57 -14.89 3.03
N VAL A 240 2.53 -14.80 1.69
CA VAL A 240 2.18 -15.93 0.82
C VAL A 240 3.23 -17.03 0.92
N GLU A 241 4.52 -16.71 0.84
CA GLU A 241 5.62 -17.67 1.02
C GLU A 241 5.53 -18.39 2.37
N ASN A 242 5.35 -17.65 3.48
CA ASN A 242 5.23 -18.24 4.82
C ASN A 242 4.02 -19.18 4.95
N ILE A 243 2.88 -18.83 4.35
CA ILE A 243 1.68 -19.66 4.38
C ILE A 243 1.91 -20.92 3.54
N THR A 244 2.43 -20.77 2.33
CA THR A 244 2.68 -21.89 1.41
C THR A 244 3.68 -22.87 1.99
N GLU A 245 4.76 -22.39 2.62
CA GLU A 245 5.77 -23.24 3.28
C GLU A 245 5.15 -24.05 4.43
N GLU A 246 4.30 -23.44 5.27
CA GLU A 246 3.62 -24.15 6.36
C GLU A 246 2.60 -25.16 5.85
N LEU A 247 1.84 -24.82 4.80
CA LEU A 247 0.93 -25.76 4.13
C LEU A 247 1.71 -26.92 3.49
N HIS A 248 2.83 -26.63 2.82
CA HIS A 248 3.70 -27.64 2.23
C HIS A 248 4.18 -28.63 3.30
N GLY A 249 4.69 -28.14 4.44
CA GLY A 249 5.11 -28.98 5.55
C GLY A 249 4.00 -29.85 6.13
N LEU A 250 2.79 -29.29 6.31
CA LEU A 250 1.62 -30.04 6.80
C LEU A 250 1.16 -31.13 5.82
N MET A 251 1.19 -30.83 4.52
CA MET A 251 0.79 -31.79 3.48
C MET A 251 1.80 -32.93 3.36
N LEU A 252 3.10 -32.64 3.43
CA LEU A 252 4.14 -33.68 3.50
C LEU A 252 3.97 -34.61 4.70
N GLN A 253 3.70 -34.07 5.90
CA GLN A 253 3.47 -34.89 7.08
C GLN A 253 2.24 -35.79 6.94
N ASN A 254 1.15 -35.27 6.36
CA ASN A 254 -0.05 -36.06 6.09
C ASN A 254 0.17 -37.13 5.00
N LEU A 255 1.05 -36.88 4.03
CA LEU A 255 1.43 -37.87 3.01
C LEU A 255 2.21 -39.05 3.63
N ILE A 256 3.11 -38.79 4.57
CA ILE A 256 3.91 -39.82 5.26
C ILE A 256 3.04 -40.75 6.14
N HIS A 257 1.85 -40.30 6.56
CA HIS A 257 0.94 -41.07 7.42
C HIS A 257 -0.24 -41.72 6.67
N ARG A 258 -0.27 -41.67 5.32
CA ARG A 258 -1.23 -42.49 4.58
C ARG A 258 -0.77 -43.95 4.59
N PRO A 259 -1.60 -44.92 5.03
CA PRO A 259 -1.33 -46.32 4.72
C PRO A 259 -1.33 -46.45 3.19
N LEU A 260 -0.24 -46.98 2.64
CA LEU A 260 -0.18 -47.37 1.23
C LEU A 260 -1.37 -48.32 0.94
N PRO A 261 -2.06 -48.15 -0.21
CA PRO A 261 -3.17 -49.01 -0.60
C PRO A 261 -2.74 -50.48 -0.75
#